data_AF-A0A7X7Q686-F1
#
_entry.id   AF-A0A7X7Q686-F1
#
_cell.length_a   1.000
_cell.length_b   1.000
_cell.length_c   1.000
_cell.angle_alpha   90.00
_cell.angle_beta   90.00
_cell.angle_gamma   90.00
#
_symmetry.space_group_name_H-M   'P 1'
#
loop_
_entity.id
_entity.type
_entity.pdbx_description
1 polymer ?
#
loop_
_entity_poly.entity_id
_entity_poly.type
_entity_poly.pdbx_seq_one_letter_code
_entity_poly.pdbx_strand_id
1 'polypeptide(L)'
;MSSGRRVMVAVNGFVFQRDGAFVADGGFLFWLENTKLSMEMLEHEDNPYIASLDYHGDKAMMGKTLVGLAFPKDWDFLDIDAWIDGDLALPVCVGVQVLRSETTDVCCPRWDSACKPPSGQAFATVKFTPDGKMAYAVTQGESRRFEGEGFDGAQGWGRWADESAFSISGHEDVLGNAWNQSGLIDTDIDYIADVAVASASSSAAACASACSCIYMGTINHWTGYWEEVIGGEPIWHPDAEAKVGSCDSIWRSCDGKTWLRIWHKALEGMPMEPYWM
;
A
#
# COMPACT_ATOMS: atom_id res chain seq x y z
N MET A 1 -34.98 16.23 -5.35
CA MET A 1 -34.87 16.58 -3.91
C MET A 1 -33.41 16.37 -3.51
N SER A 2 -32.81 17.28 -2.74
CA SER A 2 -31.44 17.07 -2.23
C SER A 2 -31.43 15.86 -1.29
N SER A 3 -30.41 15.02 -1.36
CA SER A 3 -30.22 13.84 -0.50
C SER A 3 -30.09 14.19 0.99
N GLY A 4 -29.92 15.48 1.33
CA GLY A 4 -29.72 15.92 2.72
C GLY A 4 -28.32 15.59 3.27
N ARG A 5 -27.49 14.87 2.52
CA ARG A 5 -26.08 14.57 2.81
C ARG A 5 -25.27 15.86 2.76
N ARG A 6 -24.47 16.09 3.79
CA ARG A 6 -23.67 17.34 3.93
C ARG A 6 -22.19 17.09 4.06
N VAL A 7 -21.81 16.09 4.84
CA VAL A 7 -20.42 15.78 5.18
C VAL A 7 -20.30 14.27 5.33
N MET A 8 -19.20 13.71 4.85
CA MET A 8 -18.80 12.36 5.18
C MET A 8 -17.84 12.41 6.38
N VAL A 9 -18.06 11.55 7.37
CA VAL A 9 -17.32 11.53 8.63
C VAL A 9 -16.71 10.15 8.81
N ALA A 10 -15.39 10.11 8.93
CA ALA A 10 -14.63 8.93 9.31
C ALA A 10 -14.17 9.06 10.76
N VAL A 11 -14.33 8.00 11.56
CA VAL A 11 -13.91 7.94 12.97
C VAL A 11 -13.28 6.59 13.24
N ASN A 12 -12.09 6.56 13.85
CA ASN A 12 -11.53 5.34 14.40
C ASN A 12 -11.86 5.24 15.89
N GLY A 13 -12.13 4.04 16.39
CA GLY A 13 -12.36 3.84 17.82
C GLY A 13 -12.98 2.50 18.14
N PHE A 14 -13.72 2.47 19.25
CA PHE A 14 -14.38 1.27 19.77
C PHE A 14 -15.88 1.51 19.90
N VAL A 15 -16.65 0.46 19.67
CA VAL A 15 -18.09 0.40 19.88
C VAL A 15 -18.35 -0.54 21.05
N PHE A 16 -19.06 0.00 22.05
CA PHE A 16 -19.53 -0.76 23.20
C PHE A 16 -21.05 -0.71 23.27
N GLN A 17 -21.66 -1.81 23.72
CA GLN A 17 -23.04 -1.80 24.15
C GLN A 17 -23.20 -0.97 25.43
N ARG A 18 -24.45 -0.59 25.73
CA ARG A 18 -24.75 0.24 26.90
C ARG A 18 -24.39 -0.43 28.24
N ASP A 19 -24.35 -1.76 28.26
CA ASP A 19 -23.92 -2.56 29.42
C ASP A 19 -22.39 -2.71 29.52
N GLY A 20 -21.63 -2.14 28.57
CA GLY A 20 -20.18 -2.18 28.54
C GLY A 20 -19.61 -3.36 27.74
N ALA A 21 -20.44 -4.22 27.14
CA ALA A 21 -19.93 -5.29 26.28
C ALA A 21 -19.28 -4.72 25.01
N PHE A 22 -18.10 -5.21 24.67
CA PHE A 22 -17.41 -4.87 23.42
C PHE A 22 -18.21 -5.39 22.22
N VAL A 23 -18.28 -4.58 21.15
CA VAL A 23 -18.99 -4.92 19.91
C VAL A 23 -18.02 -4.99 18.73
N ALA A 24 -17.25 -3.92 18.51
CA ALA A 24 -16.33 -3.79 17.40
C ALA A 24 -15.30 -2.70 17.68
N ASP A 25 -14.15 -2.78 17.04
CA ASP A 25 -13.15 -1.72 16.92
C ASP A 25 -12.90 -1.43 15.44
N GLY A 26 -12.05 -0.45 15.17
CA GLY A 26 -11.67 -0.09 13.79
C GLY A 26 -12.17 1.27 13.33
N GLY A 27 -12.31 1.40 12.01
CA GLY A 27 -12.69 2.62 11.32
C GLY A 27 -14.13 2.60 10.83
N PHE A 28 -14.89 3.62 11.21
CA PHE A 28 -16.30 3.76 10.92
C PHE A 28 -16.56 4.96 10.02
N LEU A 29 -17.38 4.78 8.98
CA LEU A 29 -17.68 5.79 7.99
C LEU A 29 -19.19 6.07 7.90
N PHE A 30 -19.55 7.35 7.96
CA PHE A 30 -20.94 7.77 7.94
C PHE A 30 -21.16 8.98 7.03
N TRP A 31 -22.36 9.09 6.48
CA TRP A 31 -22.90 10.36 6.02
C TRP A 31 -23.60 11.09 7.16
N LEU A 32 -23.31 12.39 7.30
CA LEU A 32 -24.16 13.29 8.06
C LEU A 32 -25.30 13.78 7.15
N GLU A 33 -26.49 13.22 7.38
CA GLU A 33 -27.73 13.56 6.69
C GLU A 33 -28.58 14.48 7.55
N ASN A 34 -28.53 15.79 7.24
CA ASN A 34 -29.09 16.87 8.05
C ASN A 34 -28.55 16.91 9.49
N THR A 35 -29.24 16.25 10.43
CA THR A 35 -28.90 16.17 11.87
C THR A 35 -28.79 14.73 12.35
N LYS A 36 -28.71 13.75 11.43
CA LYS A 36 -28.62 12.32 11.74
C LYS A 36 -27.44 11.71 10.98
N LEU A 37 -26.83 10.69 11.58
CA LEU A 37 -25.87 9.84 10.88
C LEU A 37 -26.63 8.81 10.05
N SER A 38 -26.07 8.46 8.89
CA SER A 38 -26.52 7.33 8.09
C SER A 38 -26.22 6.01 8.79
N MET A 39 -26.56 4.90 8.13
CA MET A 39 -25.96 3.61 8.45
C MET A 39 -24.43 3.69 8.26
N GLU A 40 -23.72 2.85 8.99
CA GLU A 40 -22.28 2.65 8.85
C GLU A 40 -21.99 2.09 7.44
N MET A 41 -20.92 2.56 6.81
CA MET A 41 -20.63 2.29 5.40
C MET A 41 -19.52 1.26 5.14
N LEU A 42 -18.74 0.86 6.14
CA LEU A 42 -17.60 -0.07 6.07
C LEU A 42 -17.84 -1.40 6.80
N GLU A 43 -19.05 -1.65 7.30
CA GLU A 43 -19.38 -2.82 8.11
C GLU A 43 -19.13 -4.12 7.33
N HIS A 44 -19.41 -4.11 6.02
CA HIS A 44 -19.13 -5.24 5.12
C HIS A 44 -17.65 -5.43 4.77
N GLU A 45 -16.81 -4.48 5.16
CA GLU A 45 -15.35 -4.54 5.00
C GLU A 45 -14.66 -4.87 6.33
N ASP A 46 -15.41 -5.22 7.37
CA ASP A 46 -14.95 -5.48 8.75
C ASP A 46 -14.32 -4.24 9.43
N ASN A 47 -14.77 -3.03 9.05
CA ASN A 47 -14.37 -1.75 9.67
C ASN A 47 -12.86 -1.54 9.80
N PRO A 48 -12.06 -1.62 8.72
CA PRO A 48 -10.62 -1.43 8.84
C PRO A 48 -10.28 0.00 9.30
N TYR A 49 -9.20 0.15 10.07
CA TYR A 49 -8.75 1.46 10.54
C TYR A 49 -8.46 2.43 9.39
N ILE A 50 -9.00 3.64 9.46
CA ILE A 50 -8.94 4.66 8.40
C ILE A 50 -7.82 5.65 8.68
N ALA A 51 -6.91 5.86 7.73
CA ALA A 51 -5.94 6.95 7.79
C ALA A 51 -6.45 8.22 7.11
N SER A 52 -7.17 8.07 6.00
CA SER A 52 -7.64 9.21 5.24
C SER A 52 -8.87 8.90 4.41
N LEU A 53 -9.57 9.97 4.03
CA LEU A 53 -10.77 9.92 3.22
C LEU A 53 -10.70 11.05 2.20
N ASP A 54 -11.00 10.75 0.94
CA ASP A 54 -11.25 11.78 -0.06
C ASP A 54 -12.46 11.44 -0.92
N TYR A 55 -13.16 12.48 -1.36
CA TYR A 55 -14.39 12.38 -2.14
C TYR A 55 -14.30 13.29 -3.36
N HIS A 56 -14.62 12.74 -4.53
CA HIS A 56 -14.76 13.47 -5.77
C HIS A 56 -16.11 13.20 -6.40
N GLY A 57 -16.96 14.22 -6.44
CA GLY A 57 -18.28 14.08 -7.02
C GLY A 57 -19.08 15.37 -6.95
N ASP A 58 -20.38 15.23 -7.13
CA ASP A 58 -21.28 16.37 -7.17
C ASP A 58 -21.75 16.82 -5.77
N LYS A 59 -22.46 17.95 -5.76
CA LYS A 59 -23.09 18.52 -4.56
C LYS A 59 -24.24 17.69 -3.98
N ALA A 60 -24.74 16.70 -4.73
CA ALA A 60 -25.72 15.74 -4.23
C ALA A 60 -25.05 14.57 -3.49
N MET A 61 -23.72 14.63 -3.37
CA MET A 61 -22.89 13.59 -2.78
C MET A 61 -22.99 12.27 -3.55
N MET A 62 -23.09 12.39 -4.88
CA MET A 62 -22.96 11.29 -5.84
C MET A 62 -21.59 11.38 -6.52
N GLY A 63 -20.73 10.42 -6.23
CA GLY A 63 -19.39 10.40 -6.79
C GLY A 63 -18.52 9.31 -6.21
N LYS A 64 -17.23 9.44 -6.51
CA LYS A 64 -16.19 8.50 -6.14
C LYS A 64 -15.65 8.82 -4.75
N THR A 65 -15.32 7.78 -4.01
CA THR A 65 -14.69 7.90 -2.70
C THR A 65 -13.47 7.01 -2.64
N LEU A 66 -12.42 7.52 -2.01
CA LEU A 66 -11.25 6.75 -1.63
C LEU A 66 -11.12 6.79 -0.11
N VAL A 67 -10.86 5.62 0.47
CA VAL A 67 -10.52 5.45 1.88
C VAL A 67 -9.13 4.83 1.93
N GLY A 68 -8.15 5.57 2.42
CA GLY A 68 -6.82 5.02 2.70
C GLY A 68 -6.79 4.42 4.09
N LEU A 69 -6.31 3.18 4.21
CA LEU A 69 -6.25 2.47 5.49
C LEU A 69 -5.01 2.89 6.30
N ALA A 70 -5.12 2.80 7.62
CA ALA A 70 -4.03 3.12 8.54
C ALA A 70 -3.08 1.94 8.74
N PHE A 71 -3.61 0.72 8.71
CA PHE A 71 -2.91 -0.54 8.96
C PHE A 71 -3.33 -1.58 7.91
N PRO A 72 -2.74 -2.78 7.88
CA PRO A 72 -3.28 -3.90 7.13
C PRO A 72 -4.78 -4.08 7.39
N LYS A 73 -5.52 -4.48 6.35
CA LYS A 73 -6.99 -4.43 6.35
C LYS A 73 -7.62 -5.27 7.46
N ASP A 74 -6.96 -6.37 7.79
CA ASP A 74 -7.36 -7.39 8.74
C ASP A 74 -6.89 -7.14 10.18
N TRP A 75 -6.21 -6.02 10.44
CA TRP A 75 -5.74 -5.69 11.78
C TRP A 75 -6.85 -5.12 12.66
N ASP A 76 -6.92 -5.65 13.88
CA ASP A 76 -7.73 -5.11 14.97
C ASP A 76 -6.87 -4.31 15.97
N PHE A 77 -7.51 -3.83 17.04
CA PHE A 77 -6.85 -3.08 18.09
C PHE A 77 -5.73 -3.85 18.78
N LEU A 78 -5.87 -5.17 18.99
CA LEU A 78 -4.85 -5.98 19.64
C LEU A 78 -3.62 -6.14 18.75
N ASP A 79 -3.80 -6.25 17.43
CA ASP A 79 -2.70 -6.23 16.48
C ASP A 79 -1.95 -4.89 16.52
N ILE A 80 -2.69 -3.78 16.58
CA ILE A 80 -2.11 -2.44 16.67
C ILE A 80 -1.37 -2.24 18.01
N ASP A 81 -1.93 -2.74 19.11
CA ASP A 81 -1.31 -2.68 20.45
C ASP A 81 0.00 -3.50 20.47
N ALA A 82 -0.03 -4.74 19.96
CA ALA A 82 1.16 -5.57 19.79
C ALA A 82 2.21 -4.92 18.88
N TRP A 83 1.77 -4.27 17.79
CA TRP A 83 2.67 -3.52 16.91
C TRP A 83 3.29 -2.31 17.62
N ILE A 84 2.52 -1.61 18.45
CA ILE A 84 2.99 -0.50 19.27
C ILE A 84 4.06 -0.98 20.27
N ASP A 85 3.84 -2.13 20.88
CA ASP A 85 4.68 -2.69 21.94
C ASP A 85 5.96 -3.36 21.44
N GLY A 86 6.04 -3.69 20.14
CA GLY A 86 7.22 -4.35 19.58
C GLY A 86 7.00 -5.82 19.18
N ASP A 87 5.86 -6.37 19.54
CA ASP A 87 5.57 -7.81 19.46
C ASP A 87 5.05 -8.25 18.08
N LEU A 88 4.56 -7.29 17.28
CA LEU A 88 4.12 -7.50 15.90
C LEU A 88 4.85 -6.54 14.95
N ALA A 89 5.18 -7.02 13.76
CA ALA A 89 5.77 -6.22 12.69
C ALA A 89 4.79 -6.07 11.53
N LEU A 90 4.85 -4.94 10.83
CA LEU A 90 4.10 -4.78 9.60
C LEU A 90 4.68 -5.70 8.50
N PRO A 91 3.82 -6.28 7.63
CA PRO A 91 4.30 -7.08 6.51
C PRO A 91 5.22 -6.27 5.60
N VAL A 92 6.35 -6.86 5.20
CA VAL A 92 7.37 -6.22 4.36
C VAL A 92 6.99 -6.37 2.88
N CYS A 93 7.29 -5.37 2.05
CA CYS A 93 6.93 -5.33 0.62
C CYS A 93 5.43 -5.46 0.31
N VAL A 94 4.58 -5.14 1.28
CA VAL A 94 3.13 -5.15 1.11
C VAL A 94 2.61 -3.73 1.22
N GLY A 95 1.89 -3.30 0.19
CA GLY A 95 1.22 -2.01 0.21
C GLY A 95 -0.02 -1.99 1.10
N VAL A 96 -0.12 -0.97 1.95
CA VAL A 96 -1.33 -0.66 2.73
C VAL A 96 -2.49 -0.40 1.78
N GLN A 97 -3.66 -0.94 2.13
CA GLN A 97 -4.79 -0.94 1.21
C GLN A 97 -5.44 0.45 1.06
N VAL A 98 -6.04 0.64 -0.11
CA VAL A 98 -6.96 1.74 -0.40
C VAL A 98 -8.26 1.14 -0.90
N LEU A 99 -9.35 1.46 -0.22
CA LEU A 99 -10.69 1.10 -0.66
C LEU A 99 -11.21 2.18 -1.60
N ARG A 100 -11.80 1.78 -2.71
CA ARG A 100 -12.48 2.68 -3.64
C ARG A 100 -13.96 2.34 -3.72
N SER A 101 -14.76 3.37 -3.92
CA SER A 101 -16.16 3.21 -4.26
C SER A 101 -16.52 4.16 -5.40
N GLU A 102 -17.16 3.63 -6.43
CA GLU A 102 -17.73 4.43 -7.54
C GLU A 102 -19.11 4.99 -7.16
N THR A 103 -19.74 4.46 -6.11
CA THR A 103 -21.05 4.90 -5.63
C THR A 103 -21.14 4.83 -4.11
N THR A 104 -21.40 5.96 -3.47
CA THR A 104 -21.68 6.05 -2.04
C THR A 104 -23.18 5.91 -1.74
N ASP A 105 -23.80 4.85 -2.27
CA ASP A 105 -25.17 4.52 -1.88
C ASP A 105 -25.16 3.97 -0.45
N VAL A 106 -25.99 4.57 0.40
CA VAL A 106 -26.12 4.20 1.81
C VAL A 106 -26.82 2.87 1.98
N CYS A 107 -27.69 2.48 1.03
CA CYS A 107 -28.46 1.24 1.19
C CYS A 107 -27.60 -0.01 0.98
N CYS A 108 -26.56 0.09 0.15
CA CYS A 108 -25.67 -1.00 -0.22
C CYS A 108 -24.29 -0.41 -0.59
N PRO A 109 -23.51 0.10 0.39
CA PRO A 109 -22.18 0.59 0.10
C PRO A 109 -21.35 -0.54 -0.51
N ARG A 110 -20.68 -0.25 -1.62
CA ARG A 110 -19.77 -1.20 -2.28
C ARG A 110 -18.38 -0.62 -2.29
N TRP A 111 -17.45 -1.40 -1.76
CA TRP A 111 -16.05 -1.08 -1.71
C TRP A 111 -15.27 -2.13 -2.48
N ASP A 112 -14.32 -1.66 -3.26
CA ASP A 112 -13.35 -2.51 -3.93
C ASP A 112 -11.97 -2.19 -3.35
N SER A 113 -11.28 -3.22 -2.85
CA SER A 113 -9.86 -3.09 -2.49
C SER A 113 -9.01 -2.90 -3.75
N ALA A 114 -7.90 -2.15 -3.63
CA ALA A 114 -6.96 -1.98 -4.72
C ALA A 114 -6.34 -3.34 -5.07
N CYS A 115 -6.42 -3.75 -6.34
CA CYS A 115 -5.74 -4.95 -6.82
C CYS A 115 -4.22 -4.81 -6.67
N LYS A 116 -3.71 -3.60 -6.88
CA LYS A 116 -2.32 -3.23 -6.60
C LYS A 116 -2.31 -2.00 -5.69
N PRO A 117 -2.21 -2.18 -4.36
CA PRO A 117 -2.19 -1.07 -3.39
C PRO A 117 -0.95 -0.17 -3.56
N PRO A 118 -0.98 1.06 -3.03
CA PRO A 118 0.22 1.88 -2.95
C PRO A 118 1.26 1.19 -2.06
N SER A 119 2.53 1.23 -2.46
CA SER A 119 3.62 0.71 -1.63
C SER A 119 3.72 1.44 -0.31
N GLY A 120 4.29 0.81 0.70
CA GLY A 120 4.41 1.33 2.06
C GLY A 120 3.40 0.67 2.98
N GLN A 121 3.80 0.44 4.23
CA GLN A 121 3.16 -0.53 5.10
C GLN A 121 1.96 0.03 5.88
N ALA A 122 1.89 1.35 6.05
CA ALA A 122 0.87 1.98 6.88
C ALA A 122 0.46 3.38 6.37
N PHE A 123 -0.62 3.90 6.96
CA PHE A 123 -1.09 5.28 6.84
C PHE A 123 -1.28 5.80 5.40
N ALA A 124 -2.03 5.08 4.56
CA ALA A 124 -2.40 5.56 3.23
C ALA A 124 -3.19 6.88 3.33
N THR A 125 -2.56 7.95 2.87
CA THR A 125 -3.16 9.29 2.74
C THR A 125 -3.52 9.55 1.29
N VAL A 126 -4.81 9.52 0.95
CA VAL A 126 -5.31 9.60 -0.43
C VAL A 126 -5.82 10.98 -0.79
N LYS A 127 -5.67 11.35 -2.08
CA LYS A 127 -6.21 12.60 -2.63
C LYS A 127 -6.51 12.50 -4.12
N PHE A 128 -7.71 12.86 -4.55
CA PHE A 128 -8.04 13.05 -5.96
C PHE A 128 -7.37 14.30 -6.54
N THR A 129 -7.07 14.26 -7.82
CA THR A 129 -6.81 15.50 -8.58
C THR A 129 -8.08 16.35 -8.65
N PRO A 130 -7.97 17.68 -8.84
CA PRO A 130 -9.14 18.55 -8.94
C PRO A 130 -10.15 18.12 -10.01
N ASP A 131 -9.67 17.53 -11.12
CA ASP A 131 -10.51 17.02 -12.21
C ASP A 131 -11.02 15.58 -12.00
N GLY A 132 -10.61 14.91 -10.92
CA GLY A 132 -11.04 13.55 -10.56
C GLY A 132 -10.54 12.46 -11.49
N LYS A 133 -9.61 12.76 -12.40
CA LYS A 133 -9.08 11.79 -13.37
C LYS A 133 -7.95 10.94 -12.80
N MET A 134 -7.25 11.46 -11.80
CA MET A 134 -6.16 10.76 -11.12
C MET A 134 -6.34 10.89 -9.61
N ALA A 135 -5.59 10.06 -8.88
CA ALA A 135 -5.46 10.20 -7.45
C ALA A 135 -4.02 9.94 -7.02
N TYR A 136 -3.65 10.52 -5.89
CA TYR A 136 -2.37 10.34 -5.22
C TYR A 136 -2.59 9.62 -3.90
N ALA A 137 -1.60 8.83 -3.50
CA ALA A 137 -1.52 8.23 -2.18
C ALA A 137 -0.10 8.44 -1.64
N VAL A 138 0.00 8.84 -0.38
CA VAL A 138 1.27 8.84 0.36
C VAL A 138 1.15 7.86 1.50
N THR A 139 2.18 7.04 1.68
CA THR A 139 2.21 5.98 2.69
C THR A 139 3.42 6.17 3.59
N GLN A 140 3.38 5.50 4.74
CA GLN A 140 4.45 5.48 5.70
C GLN A 140 5.02 4.07 5.81
N GLY A 141 6.33 4.03 5.90
CA GLY A 141 7.07 2.84 6.24
C GLY A 141 7.26 2.67 7.76
N GLU A 142 7.33 1.43 8.23
CA GLU A 142 7.51 1.08 9.64
C GLU A 142 8.81 1.61 10.25
N SER A 143 9.86 1.81 9.44
CA SER A 143 11.20 2.16 9.91
C SER A 143 11.23 3.45 10.75
N ARG A 144 10.33 4.40 10.46
CA ARG A 144 10.18 5.68 11.18
C ARG A 144 10.01 5.50 12.68
N ARG A 145 9.39 4.40 13.12
CA ARG A 145 9.11 4.16 14.54
C ARG A 145 10.36 3.72 15.31
N PHE A 146 11.33 3.10 14.64
CA PHE A 146 12.38 2.34 15.29
C PHE A 146 13.77 2.98 15.16
N GLU A 147 13.88 4.30 14.95
CA GLU A 147 15.14 5.07 15.05
C GLU A 147 15.72 5.05 16.48
N GLY A 148 16.38 3.97 16.89
CA GLY A 148 17.04 3.83 18.19
C GLY A 148 17.49 2.38 18.47
N GLU A 149 18.46 2.20 19.37
CA GLU A 149 19.31 1.01 19.57
C GLU A 149 18.58 -0.29 19.97
N GLY A 150 19.10 -1.44 19.49
CA GLY A 150 18.82 -2.78 20.02
C GLY A 150 17.99 -3.66 19.09
N PHE A 151 18.64 -4.38 18.16
CA PHE A 151 18.01 -5.26 17.19
C PHE A 151 17.91 -6.69 17.74
N ASP A 152 16.70 -7.14 18.09
CA ASP A 152 16.31 -8.56 18.06
C ASP A 152 14.78 -8.63 17.91
N GLY A 153 14.29 -9.19 16.80
CA GLY A 153 12.86 -9.44 16.58
C GLY A 153 12.35 -9.23 15.15
N ALA A 154 11.06 -9.52 14.95
CA ALA A 154 10.34 -9.47 13.67
C ALA A 154 10.43 -8.11 12.93
N GLN A 155 10.82 -7.05 13.64
CA GLN A 155 10.79 -5.65 13.21
C GLN A 155 12.08 -5.15 12.56
N GLY A 156 13.16 -5.94 12.55
CA GLY A 156 14.45 -5.56 11.95
C GLY A 156 14.40 -5.36 10.44
N TRP A 157 13.50 -6.07 9.76
CA TRP A 157 13.32 -6.03 8.31
C TRP A 157 12.68 -4.73 7.80
N GLY A 158 11.89 -4.05 8.64
CA GLY A 158 11.22 -2.80 8.28
C GLY A 158 12.21 -1.72 7.86
N ARG A 159 13.43 -1.67 8.40
CA ARG A 159 14.37 -0.58 8.06
C ARG A 159 14.92 -0.59 6.63
N TRP A 160 14.89 -1.73 5.95
CA TRP A 160 15.57 -1.92 4.65
C TRP A 160 14.57 -1.90 3.50
N ALA A 161 13.28 -2.01 3.82
CA ALA A 161 12.23 -2.07 2.83
C ALA A 161 10.85 -1.73 3.43
N ASP A 162 10.80 -0.64 4.19
CA ASP A 162 9.53 -0.11 4.69
C ASP A 162 8.69 0.58 3.59
N GLU A 163 9.30 0.85 2.43
CA GLU A 163 8.66 1.20 1.16
C GLU A 163 7.72 2.41 1.21
N SER A 164 8.00 3.36 2.10
CA SER A 164 7.28 4.64 2.08
C SER A 164 7.33 5.23 0.67
N ALA A 165 6.23 5.80 0.20
CA ALA A 165 6.14 6.22 -1.19
C ALA A 165 5.07 7.26 -1.46
N PHE A 166 5.33 8.06 -2.49
CA PHE A 166 4.32 8.81 -3.21
C PHE A 166 3.87 7.99 -4.43
N SER A 167 2.58 7.64 -4.46
CA SER A 167 1.97 6.80 -5.50
C SER A 167 0.88 7.55 -6.27
N ILE A 168 0.68 7.17 -7.53
CA ILE A 168 -0.34 7.71 -8.43
C ILE A 168 -1.24 6.61 -9.00
N SER A 169 -2.53 6.92 -9.19
CA SER A 169 -3.53 6.05 -9.81
C SER A 169 -4.36 6.79 -10.88
N GLY A 170 -5.04 6.04 -11.75
CA GLY A 170 -5.89 6.56 -12.83
C GLY A 170 -5.19 6.78 -14.20
N HIS A 171 -3.90 6.43 -14.31
CA HIS A 171 -3.12 6.61 -15.55
C HIS A 171 -3.00 5.34 -16.42
N GLU A 172 -3.37 4.18 -15.88
CA GLU A 172 -3.24 2.88 -16.56
C GLU A 172 -4.51 2.02 -16.50
N ASP A 173 -5.34 2.23 -15.48
CA ASP A 173 -6.52 1.42 -15.19
C ASP A 173 -7.55 2.27 -14.42
N VAL A 174 -8.64 1.64 -13.98
CA VAL A 174 -9.64 2.20 -13.06
C VAL A 174 -8.94 2.89 -11.89
N LEU A 175 -9.30 4.15 -11.67
CA LEU A 175 -8.76 4.99 -10.61
C LEU A 175 -8.93 4.28 -9.25
N GLY A 176 -7.83 4.14 -8.52
CA GLY A 176 -7.79 3.50 -7.22
C GLY A 176 -7.58 1.98 -7.26
N ASN A 177 -7.60 1.34 -8.44
CA ASN A 177 -7.35 -0.10 -8.56
C ASN A 177 -5.86 -0.44 -8.57
N ALA A 178 -5.06 0.37 -9.27
CA ALA A 178 -3.61 0.20 -9.37
C ALA A 178 -2.87 1.47 -9.02
N TRP A 179 -1.86 1.35 -8.15
CA TRP A 179 -1.02 2.44 -7.67
C TRP A 179 0.44 2.22 -8.08
N ASN A 180 1.03 3.20 -8.76
CA ASN A 180 2.44 3.18 -9.20
C ASN A 180 3.21 4.26 -8.46
N GLN A 181 4.41 3.96 -7.99
CA GLN A 181 5.21 4.93 -7.23
C GLN A 181 5.91 5.89 -8.18
N SER A 182 5.86 7.18 -7.86
CA SER A 182 6.49 8.25 -8.63
C SER A 182 7.54 9.05 -7.85
N GLY A 183 7.67 8.85 -6.54
CA GLY A 183 8.64 9.57 -5.74
C GLY A 183 8.65 9.15 -4.27
N LEU A 184 9.62 9.69 -3.51
CA LEU A 184 9.90 9.31 -2.12
C LEU A 184 9.99 7.79 -1.94
N ILE A 185 10.52 7.09 -2.94
CA ILE A 185 10.58 5.63 -2.93
C ILE A 185 11.72 5.24 -1.99
N ASP A 186 11.35 4.83 -0.79
CA ASP A 186 12.29 4.34 0.22
C ASP A 186 12.48 2.83 0.04
N THR A 187 13.28 2.47 -0.97
CA THR A 187 13.59 1.07 -1.28
C THR A 187 15.08 0.93 -1.44
N ASP A 188 15.65 -0.09 -0.80
CA ASP A 188 17.04 -0.47 -1.04
C ASP A 188 17.20 -1.10 -2.42
N ILE A 189 18.27 -0.73 -3.12
CA ILE A 189 18.63 -1.27 -4.44
C ILE A 189 20.12 -1.55 -4.45
N ASP A 190 20.48 -2.82 -4.51
CA ASP A 190 21.88 -3.24 -4.56
C ASP A 190 22.30 -3.60 -5.98
N TYR A 191 21.42 -4.25 -6.74
CA TYR A 191 21.72 -4.71 -8.10
C TYR A 191 20.62 -4.40 -9.10
N ILE A 192 21.05 -4.12 -10.34
CA ILE A 192 20.18 -4.21 -11.51
C ILE A 192 20.18 -5.68 -11.95
N ALA A 193 19.04 -6.35 -11.84
CA ALA A 193 18.89 -7.75 -12.20
C ALA A 193 18.73 -7.95 -13.71
N ASP A 194 17.96 -7.08 -14.37
CA ASP A 194 17.74 -7.15 -15.82
C ASP A 194 17.27 -5.81 -16.39
N VAL A 195 17.46 -5.61 -17.70
CA VAL A 195 16.92 -4.47 -18.45
C VAL A 195 16.31 -4.96 -19.76
N ALA A 196 15.01 -4.76 -19.92
CA ALA A 196 14.28 -5.08 -21.14
C ALA A 196 13.81 -3.80 -21.84
N VAL A 197 13.95 -3.73 -23.17
CA VAL A 197 13.44 -2.62 -23.98
C VAL A 197 12.30 -3.12 -24.84
N ALA A 198 11.08 -2.69 -24.53
CA ALA A 198 9.97 -2.81 -25.46
C ALA A 198 10.20 -1.78 -26.57
N SER A 199 10.48 -2.23 -27.80
CA SER A 199 10.70 -1.33 -28.94
C SER A 199 9.45 -1.21 -29.80
N ALA A 200 9.12 0.02 -30.19
CA ALA A 200 8.20 0.28 -31.28
C ALA A 200 8.98 0.11 -32.60
N SER A 201 9.36 -1.11 -32.97
CA SER A 201 9.86 -1.33 -34.32
C SER A 201 8.69 -1.26 -35.30
N SER A 202 8.76 -0.26 -36.16
CA SER A 202 7.77 0.12 -37.14
C SER A 202 7.59 -0.95 -38.23
N SER A 203 6.78 -1.97 -37.95
CA SER A 203 5.83 -2.58 -38.89
C SER A 203 5.18 -3.84 -38.28
N ALA A 204 3.86 -3.81 -38.14
CA ALA A 204 2.97 -4.98 -38.14
C ALA A 204 3.15 -6.08 -37.06
N ALA A 205 3.24 -5.72 -35.78
CA ALA A 205 2.82 -6.64 -34.71
C ALA A 205 1.67 -6.00 -33.91
N ALA A 206 0.52 -6.66 -33.85
CA ALA A 206 -0.68 -6.21 -33.13
C ALA A 206 -0.49 -6.02 -31.61
N CYS A 207 0.72 -6.28 -31.09
CA CYS A 207 1.08 -6.21 -29.67
C CYS A 207 2.21 -5.21 -29.37
N ALA A 208 2.70 -4.44 -30.35
CA ALA A 208 3.71 -3.40 -30.09
C ALA A 208 3.02 -2.15 -29.52
N SER A 209 3.34 -1.76 -28.28
CA SER A 209 2.90 -0.48 -27.73
C SER A 209 3.50 0.67 -28.55
N ALA A 210 2.74 1.76 -28.70
CA ALA A 210 3.10 2.89 -29.57
C ALA A 210 4.32 3.70 -29.08
N CYS A 211 4.90 3.36 -27.93
CA CYS A 211 6.06 4.02 -27.34
C CYS A 211 7.08 2.96 -26.93
N SER A 212 8.35 3.15 -27.29
CA SER A 212 9.40 2.29 -26.75
C SER A 212 9.58 2.57 -25.26
N CYS A 213 9.34 1.57 -24.40
CA CYS A 213 9.53 1.68 -22.96
C CYS A 213 10.70 0.79 -22.52
N ILE A 214 11.50 1.30 -21.60
CA ILE A 214 12.56 0.57 -20.91
C ILE A 214 11.95 0.06 -19.60
N TYR A 215 12.16 -1.23 -19.32
CA TYR A 215 11.83 -1.88 -18.07
C TYR A 215 13.15 -2.30 -17.40
N MET A 216 13.29 -2.03 -16.12
CA MET A 216 14.48 -2.38 -15.35
C MET A 216 14.06 -3.13 -14.10
N GLY A 217 14.57 -4.34 -13.92
CA GLY A 217 14.43 -5.12 -12.70
C GLY A 217 15.57 -4.77 -11.74
N THR A 218 15.25 -4.43 -10.50
CA THR A 218 16.26 -4.22 -9.45
C THR A 218 15.94 -5.07 -8.23
N ILE A 219 16.98 -5.50 -7.53
CA ILE A 219 16.87 -6.33 -6.33
C ILE A 219 17.64 -5.67 -5.18
N ASN A 220 17.15 -5.89 -3.97
CA ASN A 220 17.88 -5.67 -2.73
C ASN A 220 18.51 -6.98 -2.30
N HIS A 221 19.75 -6.94 -1.81
CA HIS A 221 20.56 -8.11 -1.60
C HIS A 221 21.04 -8.26 -0.16
N TRP A 222 20.92 -9.48 0.35
CA TRP A 222 21.30 -9.83 1.70
C TRP A 222 21.83 -11.26 1.76
N THR A 223 22.97 -11.47 2.38
CA THR A 223 23.71 -12.73 2.24
C THR A 223 23.26 -13.83 3.22
N GLY A 224 22.23 -13.59 4.03
CA GLY A 224 21.74 -14.52 5.05
C GLY A 224 21.21 -13.83 6.30
N TYR A 225 20.59 -14.54 7.22
CA TYR A 225 20.11 -13.99 8.49
C TYR A 225 20.72 -14.71 9.68
N TRP A 226 20.76 -14.04 10.83
CA TRP A 226 21.11 -14.67 12.10
C TRP A 226 19.85 -15.28 12.71
N GLU A 227 19.88 -16.57 13.05
CA GLU A 227 18.84 -17.24 13.82
C GLU A 227 19.29 -17.28 15.29
N GLU A 228 18.49 -16.66 16.17
CA GLU A 228 18.70 -16.80 17.61
C GLU A 228 18.33 -18.21 18.07
N VAL A 229 19.23 -18.85 18.83
CA VAL A 229 19.01 -20.18 19.39
C VAL A 229 18.85 -20.06 20.90
N ILE A 230 17.72 -20.53 21.45
CA ILE A 230 17.46 -20.46 22.89
C ILE A 230 18.57 -21.20 23.67
N GLY A 231 19.36 -20.44 24.43
CA GLY A 231 20.47 -20.96 25.25
C GLY A 231 21.74 -21.29 24.45
N GLY A 232 21.86 -20.80 23.20
CA GLY A 232 23.03 -20.97 22.34
C GLY A 232 23.55 -19.66 21.76
N GLU A 233 24.65 -19.75 21.02
CA GLU A 233 25.15 -18.64 20.19
C GLU A 233 24.29 -18.52 18.92
N PRO A 234 24.05 -17.30 18.40
CA PRO A 234 23.35 -17.10 17.14
C PRO A 234 24.01 -17.86 15.99
N ILE A 235 23.22 -18.48 15.13
CA ILE A 235 23.71 -19.21 13.95
C ILE A 235 23.47 -18.35 12.71
N TRP A 236 24.46 -18.25 11.82
CA TRP A 236 24.28 -17.60 10.51
C TRP A 236 23.66 -18.59 9.53
N HIS A 237 22.51 -18.22 8.96
CA HIS A 237 21.83 -18.94 7.89
C HIS A 237 22.05 -18.20 6.58
N PRO A 238 22.86 -18.73 5.64
CA PRO A 238 22.98 -18.12 4.33
C PRO A 238 21.63 -18.17 3.61
N ASP A 239 21.21 -17.04 3.06
CA ASP A 239 20.02 -16.95 2.23
C ASP A 239 20.44 -17.25 0.79
N ALA A 240 19.91 -18.34 0.23
CA ALA A 240 20.25 -18.80 -1.11
C ALA A 240 19.64 -17.92 -2.22
N GLU A 241 18.55 -17.19 -1.93
CA GLU A 241 17.99 -16.21 -2.87
C GLU A 241 18.71 -14.87 -2.77
N ALA A 242 19.30 -14.63 -1.60
CA ALA A 242 20.04 -13.45 -1.21
C ALA A 242 19.24 -12.14 -1.37
N LYS A 243 17.97 -12.12 -0.91
CA LYS A 243 17.05 -10.98 -1.09
C LYS A 243 16.51 -10.46 0.25
N VAL A 244 16.41 -9.15 0.40
CA VAL A 244 15.80 -8.56 1.63
C VAL A 244 14.28 -8.51 1.47
N GLY A 245 13.57 -9.33 2.25
CA GLY A 245 12.10 -9.30 2.33
C GLY A 245 11.36 -9.64 1.03
N SER A 246 12.07 -9.95 -0.06
CA SER A 246 11.53 -10.04 -1.43
C SER A 246 10.98 -8.71 -1.99
N CYS A 247 11.58 -7.56 -1.64
CA CYS A 247 11.12 -6.24 -2.12
C CYS A 247 11.73 -5.83 -3.46
N ASP A 248 11.74 -6.76 -4.40
CA ASP A 248 12.28 -6.50 -5.73
C ASP A 248 11.42 -5.47 -6.48
N SER A 249 12.02 -4.79 -7.45
CA SER A 249 11.38 -3.68 -8.15
C SER A 249 11.39 -3.85 -9.65
N ILE A 250 10.29 -3.46 -10.30
CA ILE A 250 10.28 -3.20 -11.74
C ILE A 250 10.04 -1.71 -11.95
N TRP A 251 10.97 -1.09 -12.66
CA TRP A 251 10.92 0.30 -13.05
C TRP A 251 10.56 0.40 -14.52
N ARG A 252 9.78 1.43 -14.89
CA ARG A 252 9.43 1.70 -16.29
C ARG A 252 9.72 3.15 -16.66
N SER A 253 10.36 3.36 -17.81
CA SER A 253 10.51 4.65 -18.47
C SER A 253 10.10 4.57 -19.93
N CYS A 254 9.26 5.49 -20.41
CA CYS A 254 8.85 5.54 -21.81
C CYS A 254 9.39 6.78 -22.56
N ASP A 255 10.15 7.64 -21.87
CA ASP A 255 10.83 8.81 -22.44
C ASP A 255 12.35 8.76 -22.19
N GLY A 256 12.85 7.72 -21.51
CA GLY A 256 14.25 7.56 -21.10
C GLY A 256 14.72 8.56 -20.04
N LYS A 257 13.81 9.33 -19.44
CA LYS A 257 14.13 10.45 -18.53
C LYS A 257 13.38 10.35 -17.21
N THR A 258 12.12 9.96 -17.25
CA THR A 258 11.25 9.79 -16.09
C THR A 258 11.00 8.31 -15.84
N TRP A 259 10.94 7.93 -14.57
CA TRP A 259 10.79 6.55 -14.14
C TRP A 259 9.63 6.43 -13.15
N LEU A 260 8.88 5.33 -13.29
CA LEU A 260 7.87 4.91 -12.33
C LEU A 260 8.24 3.51 -11.82
N ARG A 261 8.15 3.28 -10.52
CA ARG A 261 8.21 1.92 -9.97
C ARG A 261 6.82 1.30 -10.07
N ILE A 262 6.71 0.30 -10.93
CA ILE A 262 5.47 -0.37 -11.30
C ILE A 262 5.34 -1.76 -10.66
N TRP A 263 6.32 -2.20 -9.88
CA TRP A 263 6.30 -3.42 -9.08
C TRP A 263 7.23 -3.28 -7.89
N HIS A 264 6.85 -3.87 -6.76
CA HIS A 264 7.56 -3.78 -5.47
C HIS A 264 7.46 -5.08 -4.66
N LYS A 265 7.46 -6.23 -5.34
CA LYS A 265 7.32 -7.56 -4.72
C LYS A 265 8.34 -8.52 -5.33
N ALA A 266 8.40 -9.73 -4.79
CA ALA A 266 9.30 -10.79 -5.24
C ALA A 266 9.33 -10.91 -6.77
N LEU A 267 10.53 -10.85 -7.34
CA LEU A 267 10.79 -11.32 -8.70
C LEU A 267 11.24 -12.77 -8.62
N GLU A 268 10.73 -13.60 -9.52
CA GLU A 268 11.21 -14.98 -9.64
C GLU A 268 12.54 -15.00 -10.39
N GLY A 269 13.45 -15.88 -9.95
CA GLY A 269 14.77 -16.08 -10.55
C GLY A 269 15.94 -15.62 -9.67
N MET A 270 17.14 -16.10 -10.00
CA MET A 270 18.38 -15.69 -9.34
C MET A 270 19.00 -14.52 -10.10
N PRO A 271 19.42 -13.45 -9.41
CA PRO A 271 20.23 -12.41 -10.05
C PRO A 271 21.49 -13.02 -10.67
N MET A 272 21.98 -12.46 -11.77
CA MET A 272 23.32 -12.81 -12.25
C MET A 272 24.33 -12.33 -11.21
N GLU A 273 24.83 -13.26 -10.39
CA GLU A 273 25.88 -12.98 -9.41
C GLU A 273 27.19 -12.70 -10.18
N PRO A 274 27.75 -11.47 -10.12
CA PRO A 274 28.89 -11.09 -10.95
C PRO A 274 30.20 -11.79 -10.55
N TYR A 275 30.21 -12.53 -9.43
CA TYR A 275 31.40 -13.20 -8.89
C TYR A 275 31.61 -14.63 -9.39
N TRP A 276 30.69 -15.19 -10.19
CA TRP A 276 30.80 -16.55 -10.76
C TRP A 276 30.84 -16.58 -12.30
N MET A 277 31.38 -15.53 -12.94
CA MET A 277 31.73 -15.50 -14.36
C MET A 277 33.22 -15.74 -14.61
#